data_AF-A0A151NXC8-F1
#
_entry.id   AF-A0A151NXC8-F1
#
_cell.length_a   1.000
_cell.length_b   1.000
_cell.length_c   1.000
_cell.angle_alpha   90.00
_cell.angle_beta   90.00
_cell.angle_gamma   90.00
#
_symmetry.space_group_name_H-M   'P 1'
#
loop_
_entity.id
_entity.type
_entity.pdbx_description
1 polymer ?
#
loop_
_entity_poly.entity_id
_entity_poly.type
_entity_poly.pdbx_seq_one_letter_code
_entity_poly.pdbx_strand_id
1 'polypeptide(L)'
;MEYSPVVRDFLLCSGTTIPMYLTLIILGLAALIDTSNQSGCYGDINRVDSTGASCQTAKAEGLKYCGVPASQKIAEKDLTRMNKYKDIIKSAGRKQCVDPAVIAGIISRESHAGAALDANGWDTSFSQSRCYRNINGVDTTGASCQTARSEGLIYCGVPASQKIAERDLTRMNKYKGIIKSAGRKLCVDPAVIAGIISRESHAGAALTHDGWDERRNGFGLMQIDRRSYPQLTRPWNSEAHLIQGTQILVKMITTIQRKFPRWTKEQQLKGGISAYNAGPRNVQTYADMDIGTTHNDYANDVVARAQFYKKNGY
;
A
#
# COMPACT_ATOMS: atom_id res chain seq x y z
N MET A 1 22.14 -78.38 -28.34
CA MET A 1 22.96 -77.86 -27.23
C MET A 1 22.12 -76.82 -26.52
N GLU A 2 21.72 -76.94 -25.26
CA GLU A 2 21.87 -77.98 -24.25
C GLU A 2 20.89 -77.61 -23.11
N TYR A 3 20.03 -78.57 -22.75
CA TYR A 3 19.38 -78.83 -21.45
C TYR A 3 18.41 -77.84 -20.75
N SER A 4 17.51 -78.47 -20.00
CA SER A 4 16.18 -78.08 -19.51
C SER A 4 16.13 -78.28 -17.95
N PRO A 5 15.00 -78.60 -17.27
CA PRO A 5 14.00 -77.73 -16.60
C PRO A 5 13.83 -77.99 -15.05
N VAL A 6 12.67 -77.57 -14.49
CA VAL A 6 11.97 -78.00 -13.22
C VAL A 6 12.44 -77.25 -11.93
N VAL A 7 11.62 -76.78 -10.96
CA VAL A 7 10.51 -77.35 -10.12
C VAL A 7 9.75 -76.14 -9.47
N ARG A 8 8.43 -75.91 -9.60
CA ARG A 8 7.19 -76.47 -8.99
C ARG A 8 7.02 -76.36 -7.45
N ASP A 9 5.74 -76.15 -7.06
CA ASP A 9 5.09 -76.28 -5.73
C ASP A 9 4.99 -75.03 -4.85
N PHE A 10 3.95 -74.80 -4.04
CA PHE A 10 2.50 -75.08 -3.98
C PHE A 10 1.98 -74.26 -2.75
N LEU A 11 0.65 -74.19 -2.53
CA LEU A 11 -0.10 -73.63 -1.38
C LEU A 11 -0.46 -72.13 -1.47
N LEU A 12 -1.72 -71.72 -1.71
CA LEU A 12 -3.01 -71.87 -0.97
C LEU A 12 -3.16 -70.95 0.26
N CYS A 13 -4.32 -70.25 0.29
CA CYS A 13 -4.97 -69.56 1.40
C CYS A 13 -4.25 -68.28 1.90
N SER A 14 -4.89 -67.14 2.18
CA SER A 14 -6.23 -66.91 2.73
C SER A 14 -6.58 -65.44 2.48
N GLY A 15 -7.86 -65.12 2.34
CA GLY A 15 -8.31 -63.73 2.36
C GLY A 15 -8.04 -63.06 3.71
N THR A 16 -7.73 -61.78 3.66
CA THR A 16 -8.00 -60.84 4.74
C THR A 16 -8.40 -59.52 4.11
N THR A 17 -9.71 -59.36 3.97
CA THR A 17 -10.41 -58.08 4.09
C THR A 17 -9.82 -57.29 5.27
N ILE A 18 -9.14 -56.18 5.00
CA ILE A 18 -8.82 -55.20 6.03
C ILE A 18 -10.06 -54.30 6.16
N PRO A 19 -10.67 -54.24 7.36
CA PRO A 19 -11.96 -53.59 7.56
C PRO A 19 -11.84 -52.07 7.46
N MET A 20 -12.72 -51.51 6.63
CA MET A 20 -13.30 -50.19 6.80
C MET A 20 -13.90 -50.12 8.21
N TYR A 21 -13.32 -49.36 9.14
CA TYR A 21 -13.99 -48.60 10.23
C TYR A 21 -12.95 -47.93 11.16
N LEU A 22 -13.32 -46.71 11.61
CA LEU A 22 -12.67 -45.80 12.58
C LEU A 22 -11.44 -45.04 12.05
N THR A 23 -11.52 -43.76 11.69
CA THR A 23 -12.07 -42.66 12.51
C THR A 23 -12.85 -41.63 11.68
N LEU A 24 -14.17 -41.80 11.63
CA LEU A 24 -15.09 -40.67 11.65
C LEU A 24 -15.05 -40.08 13.07
N ILE A 25 -14.47 -38.89 13.21
CA ILE A 25 -14.99 -37.87 14.14
C ILE A 25 -15.30 -36.65 13.27
N ILE A 26 -16.38 -36.79 12.50
CA ILE A 26 -17.15 -35.66 11.97
C ILE A 26 -18.49 -35.76 12.68
N LEU A 27 -18.68 -34.95 13.72
CA LEU A 27 -19.95 -34.32 14.16
C LEU A 27 -19.82 -33.95 15.63
N GLY A 28 -19.88 -32.64 15.91
CA GLY A 28 -19.83 -32.17 17.29
C GLY A 28 -19.78 -30.65 17.52
N LEU A 29 -20.10 -29.80 16.54
CA LEU A 29 -20.77 -28.53 16.84
C LEU A 29 -21.52 -28.03 15.59
N ALA A 30 -22.58 -28.74 15.24
CA ALA A 30 -23.73 -28.12 14.60
C ALA A 30 -24.45 -27.28 15.68
N ALA A 31 -24.07 -26.02 15.79
CA ALA A 31 -24.90 -25.00 16.42
C ALA A 31 -24.73 -23.73 15.57
N LEU A 32 -25.79 -23.47 14.78
CA LEU A 32 -25.94 -22.41 13.79
C LEU A 32 -25.15 -22.63 12.49
N ILE A 33 -25.45 -23.75 11.83
CA ILE A 33 -25.52 -23.75 10.36
C ILE A 33 -26.70 -22.84 10.01
N ASP A 34 -26.45 -21.54 9.92
CA ASP A 34 -27.29 -20.69 9.09
C ASP A 34 -26.92 -21.10 7.66
N THR A 35 -27.72 -22.00 7.09
CA THR A 35 -27.64 -22.40 5.69
C THR A 35 -28.02 -21.20 4.82
N SER A 36 -27.18 -20.17 4.78
CA SER A 36 -27.21 -19.25 3.65
C SER A 36 -26.44 -19.92 2.52
N ASN A 37 -27.11 -20.88 1.87
CA ASN A 37 -26.89 -21.21 0.46
C ASN A 37 -27.19 -19.94 -0.35
N GLN A 38 -26.33 -18.93 -0.23
CA GLN A 38 -26.29 -17.81 -1.14
C GLN A 38 -25.08 -18.06 -2.02
N SER A 39 -25.30 -18.79 -3.12
CA SER A 39 -24.53 -18.50 -4.32
C SER A 39 -24.63 -16.98 -4.51
N GLY A 40 -23.56 -16.27 -4.17
CA GLY A 40 -23.54 -14.81 -4.27
C GLY A 40 -23.76 -14.39 -5.71
N CYS A 41 -23.82 -13.09 -5.96
CA CYS A 41 -23.89 -12.55 -7.32
C CYS A 41 -22.73 -13.02 -8.22
N TYR A 42 -21.69 -13.61 -7.63
CA TYR A 42 -20.47 -14.07 -8.28
C TYR A 42 -20.27 -15.60 -8.22
N GLY A 43 -21.34 -16.36 -7.92
CA GLY A 43 -21.32 -17.83 -7.91
C GLY A 43 -21.00 -18.45 -6.55
N ASP A 44 -20.72 -19.75 -6.57
CA ASP A 44 -20.38 -20.55 -5.39
C ASP A 44 -18.87 -20.79 -5.34
N ILE A 45 -18.23 -20.32 -4.28
CA ILE A 45 -16.78 -20.43 -4.10
C ILE A 45 -16.30 -21.88 -4.08
N ASN A 46 -17.14 -22.83 -3.67
CA ASN A 46 -16.80 -24.25 -3.63
C ASN A 46 -16.74 -24.89 -5.03
N ARG A 47 -17.17 -24.16 -6.07
CA ARG A 47 -17.16 -24.59 -7.47
C ARG A 47 -16.06 -23.89 -8.28
N VAL A 48 -15.20 -23.14 -7.63
CA VAL A 48 -14.06 -22.46 -8.26
C VAL A 48 -12.80 -23.30 -8.07
N ASP A 49 -12.19 -23.72 -9.17
CA ASP A 49 -10.92 -24.44 -9.13
C ASP A 49 -9.79 -23.54 -8.65
N SER A 50 -8.92 -24.10 -7.81
CA SER A 50 -7.72 -23.40 -7.33
C SER A 50 -6.55 -24.36 -7.26
N THR A 51 -5.40 -23.89 -7.72
CA THR A 51 -4.13 -24.60 -7.49
C THR A 51 -3.63 -24.44 -6.06
N GLY A 52 -4.21 -23.53 -5.27
CA GLY A 52 -3.75 -23.18 -3.93
C GLY A 52 -2.38 -22.49 -3.90
N ALA A 53 -1.75 -22.50 -2.73
CA ALA A 53 -0.51 -21.77 -2.49
C ALA A 53 0.67 -22.36 -3.28
N SER A 54 1.43 -21.48 -3.95
CA SER A 54 2.71 -21.87 -4.57
C SER A 54 3.70 -22.39 -3.52
N CYS A 55 4.67 -23.20 -3.93
CA CYS A 55 5.70 -23.71 -3.01
C CYS A 55 6.56 -22.58 -2.42
N GLN A 56 6.71 -21.46 -3.14
CA GLN A 56 7.32 -20.25 -2.58
C GLN A 56 6.50 -19.66 -1.43
N THR A 57 5.18 -19.53 -1.60
CA THR A 57 4.27 -19.09 -0.53
C THR A 57 4.36 -20.05 0.66
N ALA A 58 4.18 -21.34 0.42
CA ALA A 58 4.10 -22.32 1.49
C ALA A 58 5.40 -22.43 2.29
N LYS A 59 6.55 -22.31 1.62
CA LYS A 59 7.87 -22.27 2.27
C LYS A 59 8.04 -21.04 3.17
N ALA A 60 7.56 -19.86 2.75
CA ALA A 60 7.58 -18.66 3.59
C ALA A 60 6.80 -18.85 4.90
N GLU A 61 5.79 -19.72 4.87
CA GLU A 61 4.96 -20.10 6.02
C GLU A 61 5.49 -21.30 6.83
N GLY A 62 6.69 -21.78 6.48
CA GLY A 62 7.34 -22.93 7.11
C GLY A 62 6.71 -24.28 6.74
N LEU A 63 5.89 -24.36 5.69
CA LEU A 63 5.25 -25.60 5.26
C LEU A 63 6.15 -26.39 4.29
N LYS A 64 6.10 -27.72 4.40
CA LYS A 64 6.88 -28.66 3.55
C LYS A 64 6.15 -29.08 2.28
N TYR A 65 4.95 -28.57 2.05
CA TYR A 65 4.08 -28.94 0.93
C TYR A 65 3.41 -27.68 0.38
N CYS A 66 3.01 -27.72 -0.89
CA CYS A 66 2.28 -26.66 -1.58
C CYS A 66 0.89 -27.11 -2.01
N GLY A 67 0.15 -26.20 -2.63
CA GLY A 67 -1.16 -26.45 -3.19
C GLY A 67 -2.29 -26.07 -2.25
N VAL A 68 -3.49 -26.59 -2.52
CA VAL A 68 -4.70 -26.33 -1.72
C VAL A 68 -4.52 -26.67 -0.23
N PRO A 69 -3.92 -27.82 0.16
CA PRO A 69 -3.70 -28.13 1.57
C PRO A 69 -2.84 -27.08 2.28
N ALA A 70 -1.88 -26.48 1.56
CA ALA A 70 -1.02 -25.44 2.14
C ALA A 70 -1.80 -24.15 2.39
N SER A 71 -2.64 -23.72 1.45
CA SER A 71 -3.57 -22.59 1.66
C SER A 71 -4.50 -22.82 2.84
N GLN A 72 -5.09 -24.02 2.95
CA GLN A 72 -5.96 -24.38 4.06
C GLN A 72 -5.21 -24.31 5.39
N LYS A 73 -3.97 -24.82 5.44
CA LYS A 73 -3.17 -24.77 6.67
C LYS A 73 -2.83 -23.35 7.12
N ILE A 74 -2.56 -22.46 6.16
CA ILE A 74 -2.32 -21.03 6.45
C ILE A 74 -3.59 -20.39 7.01
N ALA A 75 -4.74 -20.61 6.35
CA ALA A 75 -6.02 -20.09 6.82
C ALA A 75 -6.42 -20.63 8.20
N GLU A 76 -6.13 -21.91 8.50
CA GLU A 76 -6.31 -22.50 9.83
C GLU A 76 -5.51 -21.75 10.91
N LYS A 77 -4.24 -21.42 10.65
CA LYS A 77 -3.40 -20.65 11.58
C LYS A 77 -3.99 -19.26 11.86
N ASP A 78 -4.66 -18.67 10.87
CA ASP A 78 -5.26 -17.34 10.98
C ASP A 78 -6.65 -17.34 11.61
N LEU A 79 -7.30 -18.50 11.69
CA LEU A 79 -8.72 -18.62 12.05
C LEU A 79 -9.07 -17.98 13.39
N THR A 80 -8.24 -18.18 14.42
CA THR A 80 -8.46 -17.58 15.75
C THR A 80 -8.49 -16.05 15.70
N ARG A 81 -7.60 -15.44 14.91
CA ARG A 81 -7.57 -13.99 14.71
C ARG A 81 -8.72 -13.53 13.82
N MET A 82 -9.00 -14.29 12.76
CA MET A 82 -10.09 -14.02 11.82
C MET A 82 -11.46 -13.93 12.51
N ASN A 83 -11.70 -14.76 13.53
CA ASN A 83 -12.95 -14.75 14.28
C ASN A 83 -13.28 -13.40 14.93
N LYS A 84 -12.27 -12.57 15.24
CA LYS A 84 -12.48 -11.19 15.75
C LYS A 84 -13.18 -10.27 14.73
N TYR A 85 -13.08 -10.59 13.44
CA TYR A 85 -13.59 -9.78 12.34
C TYR A 85 -14.82 -10.39 11.65
N LYS A 86 -15.32 -11.53 12.15
CA LYS A 86 -16.35 -12.35 11.50
C LYS A 86 -17.61 -11.56 11.14
N ASP A 87 -18.11 -10.73 12.05
CA ASP A 87 -19.35 -9.99 11.83
C ASP A 87 -19.18 -8.86 10.79
N ILE A 88 -18.04 -8.18 10.82
CA ILE A 88 -17.71 -7.15 9.84
C ILE A 88 -17.53 -7.77 8.45
N ILE A 89 -16.84 -8.92 8.36
CA ILE A 89 -16.66 -9.67 7.11
C ILE A 89 -18.01 -10.11 6.54
N LYS A 90 -18.89 -10.69 7.37
CA LYS A 90 -20.25 -11.07 6.96
C LYS A 90 -21.08 -9.85 6.52
N SER A 91 -20.96 -8.73 7.22
CA SER A 91 -21.63 -7.47 6.85
C SER A 91 -21.14 -6.95 5.49
N ALA A 92 -19.82 -6.92 5.28
CA ALA A 92 -19.21 -6.49 4.03
C ALA A 92 -19.60 -7.40 2.86
N GLY A 93 -19.55 -8.73 3.04
CA GLY A 93 -19.94 -9.71 2.04
C GLY A 93 -21.40 -9.53 1.60
N ARG A 94 -22.33 -9.43 2.56
CA ARG A 94 -23.75 -9.18 2.27
C ARG A 94 -23.98 -7.87 1.50
N LYS A 95 -23.31 -6.78 1.90
CA LYS A 95 -23.45 -5.47 1.23
C LYS A 95 -22.93 -5.46 -0.20
N GLN A 96 -21.88 -6.23 -0.48
CA GLN A 96 -21.23 -6.27 -1.80
C GLN A 96 -21.68 -7.47 -2.64
N CYS A 97 -22.60 -8.29 -2.12
CA CYS A 97 -23.02 -9.55 -2.73
C CYS A 97 -21.85 -10.53 -3.01
N VAL A 98 -20.83 -10.52 -2.15
CA VAL A 98 -19.64 -11.39 -2.21
C VAL A 98 -19.69 -12.38 -1.05
N ASP A 99 -19.34 -13.65 -1.30
CA ASP A 99 -19.26 -14.66 -0.25
C ASP A 99 -18.24 -14.20 0.84
N PRO A 100 -18.66 -14.09 2.12
CA PRO A 100 -17.77 -13.74 3.23
C PRO A 100 -16.49 -14.59 3.32
N ALA A 101 -16.53 -15.85 2.86
CA ALA A 101 -15.36 -16.74 2.82
C ALA A 101 -14.26 -16.23 1.87
N VAL A 102 -14.64 -15.59 0.75
CA VAL A 102 -13.67 -14.98 -0.19
C VAL A 102 -12.96 -13.81 0.48
N ILE A 103 -13.72 -12.95 1.16
CA ILE A 103 -13.17 -11.81 1.91
C ILE A 103 -12.23 -12.30 3.00
N ALA A 104 -12.62 -13.34 3.76
CA ALA A 104 -11.77 -13.95 4.77
C ALA A 104 -10.49 -14.55 4.17
N GLY A 105 -10.57 -15.22 3.01
CA GLY A 105 -9.41 -15.76 2.30
C GLY A 105 -8.40 -14.67 1.92
N ILE A 106 -8.88 -13.53 1.42
CA ILE A 106 -8.04 -12.36 1.11
C ILE A 106 -7.41 -11.80 2.39
N ILE A 107 -8.17 -11.63 3.47
CA ILE A 107 -7.63 -11.09 4.73
C ILE A 107 -6.53 -11.99 5.31
N SER A 108 -6.71 -13.31 5.26
CA SER A 108 -5.69 -14.28 5.67
C SER A 108 -4.43 -14.11 4.81
N ARG A 109 -4.59 -14.05 3.49
CA ARG A 109 -3.48 -13.90 2.55
C ARG A 109 -2.69 -12.60 2.74
N GLU A 110 -3.38 -11.48 2.90
CA GLU A 110 -2.75 -10.16 2.86
C GLU A 110 -2.19 -9.72 4.22
N SER A 111 -2.76 -10.23 5.32
CA SER A 111 -2.47 -9.66 6.65
C SER A 111 -2.35 -10.68 7.77
N HIS A 112 -2.55 -11.97 7.48
CA HIS A 112 -2.68 -13.01 8.51
C HIS A 112 -3.71 -12.63 9.58
N ALA A 113 -4.88 -12.16 9.12
CA ALA A 113 -5.93 -11.60 9.97
C ALA A 113 -5.41 -10.50 10.92
N GLY A 114 -4.68 -9.55 10.35
CA GLY A 114 -4.10 -8.41 11.06
C GLY A 114 -2.80 -8.70 11.81
N ALA A 115 -2.31 -9.93 11.85
CA ALA A 115 -1.05 -10.26 12.53
C ALA A 115 0.19 -9.67 11.86
N ALA A 116 0.14 -9.56 10.54
CA ALA A 116 1.17 -8.89 9.79
C ALA A 116 1.07 -7.37 9.95
N LEU A 117 0.02 -6.80 10.54
CA LEU A 117 -0.19 -5.36 10.60
C LEU A 117 0.30 -4.75 11.93
N ASP A 118 0.81 -3.53 11.87
CA ASP A 118 1.12 -2.72 13.03
C ASP A 118 -0.17 -2.17 13.67
N ALA A 119 -0.03 -1.45 14.79
CA ALA A 119 -1.18 -0.86 15.49
C ALA A 119 -2.00 0.14 14.65
N ASN A 120 -1.47 0.58 13.50
CA ASN A 120 -2.12 1.50 12.58
C ASN A 120 -2.65 0.80 11.32
N GLY A 121 -2.55 -0.54 11.23
CA GLY A 121 -3.05 -1.33 10.10
C GLY A 121 -2.06 -1.50 8.95
N TRP A 122 -0.75 -1.31 9.16
CA TRP A 122 0.28 -1.42 8.10
C TRP A 122 1.16 -2.66 8.24
N ASP A 123 1.45 -3.33 7.13
CA ASP A 123 2.30 -4.52 7.09
C ASP A 123 3.70 -4.29 7.72
N THR A 124 4.00 -5.10 8.74
CA THR A 124 5.20 -5.14 9.57
C THR A 124 6.36 -5.87 8.88
N SER A 125 6.08 -6.68 7.85
CA SER A 125 7.08 -7.38 7.02
C SER A 125 7.55 -6.55 5.82
N PHE A 126 6.87 -5.44 5.52
CA PHE A 126 7.25 -4.46 4.50
C PHE A 126 8.33 -3.46 4.99
N SER A 127 9.08 -3.84 6.02
CA SER A 127 9.90 -2.96 6.84
C SER A 127 11.35 -2.87 6.35
N GLN A 128 11.79 -1.63 6.16
CA GLN A 128 13.13 -1.08 5.96
C GLN A 128 13.72 -0.96 4.53
N SER A 129 13.54 -1.89 3.60
CA SER A 129 14.18 -1.78 2.26
C SER A 129 13.38 -1.03 1.18
N ARG A 130 12.14 -0.59 1.47
CA ARG A 130 11.23 0.06 0.49
C ARG A 130 10.67 1.43 0.90
N CYS A 131 11.12 2.00 2.03
CA CYS A 131 10.63 3.31 2.44
C CYS A 131 11.23 4.44 1.61
N TYR A 132 10.41 5.45 1.29
CA TYR A 132 10.80 6.65 0.54
C TYR A 132 11.49 7.67 1.45
N ARG A 133 12.57 7.25 2.12
CA ARG A 133 13.21 7.95 3.24
C ARG A 133 14.50 8.70 2.91
N ASN A 134 15.08 8.48 1.72
CA ASN A 134 16.35 9.10 1.35
C ASN A 134 16.15 10.32 0.45
N ILE A 135 15.51 11.37 0.96
CA ILE A 135 15.30 12.59 0.17
C ILE A 135 16.62 13.35 -0.12
N ASN A 136 17.65 13.14 0.71
CA ASN A 136 18.97 13.73 0.52
C ASN A 136 19.75 13.08 -0.64
N GLY A 137 19.38 11.88 -1.07
CA GLY A 137 19.96 11.21 -2.23
C GLY A 137 19.33 11.60 -3.57
N VAL A 138 18.27 12.40 -3.56
CA VAL A 138 17.56 12.83 -4.77
C VAL A 138 18.18 14.13 -5.30
N ASP A 139 18.63 14.14 -6.55
CA ASP A 139 19.11 15.36 -7.19
C ASP A 139 17.97 16.36 -7.43
N THR A 140 18.30 17.65 -7.45
CA THR A 140 17.33 18.70 -7.71
C THR A 140 17.99 19.97 -8.24
N THR A 141 17.33 20.63 -9.18
CA THR A 141 17.67 22.00 -9.61
C THR A 141 16.98 23.07 -8.77
N GLY A 142 16.05 22.71 -7.89
CA GLY A 142 15.21 23.61 -7.11
C GLY A 142 14.18 24.39 -7.94
N ALA A 143 13.70 25.50 -7.38
CA ALA A 143 12.65 26.32 -7.97
C ALA A 143 13.08 26.97 -9.28
N SER A 144 12.21 26.97 -10.29
CA SER A 144 12.33 27.83 -11.45
C SER A 144 12.29 29.30 -11.04
N CYS A 145 12.73 30.17 -11.94
CA CYS A 145 12.61 31.61 -11.72
C CYS A 145 11.15 32.08 -11.76
N GLN A 146 10.21 31.31 -12.32
CA GLN A 146 8.78 31.63 -12.23
C GLN A 146 8.27 31.49 -10.79
N THR A 147 8.50 30.32 -10.18
CA THR A 147 8.18 30.08 -8.75
C THR A 147 8.91 31.06 -7.84
N ALA A 148 10.20 31.30 -8.06
CA ALA A 148 10.95 32.22 -7.19
C ALA A 148 10.45 33.68 -7.29
N ARG A 149 10.07 34.15 -8.49
CA ARG A 149 9.54 35.51 -8.69
C ARG A 149 8.16 35.69 -8.05
N SER A 150 7.28 34.69 -8.10
CA SER A 150 5.99 34.76 -7.40
C SER A 150 6.15 34.90 -5.88
N GLU A 151 7.32 34.55 -5.35
CA GLU A 151 7.68 34.62 -3.93
C GLU A 151 8.49 35.89 -3.60
N GLY A 152 8.66 36.79 -4.58
CA GLY A 152 9.44 38.03 -4.44
C GLY A 152 10.94 37.81 -4.31
N LEU A 153 11.48 36.70 -4.83
CA LEU A 153 12.93 36.43 -4.84
C LEU A 153 13.55 36.84 -6.18
N ILE A 154 14.75 37.42 -6.13
CA ILE A 154 15.53 37.83 -7.31
C ILE A 154 16.49 36.75 -7.82
N TYR A 155 16.48 35.57 -7.20
CA TYR A 155 17.29 34.40 -7.54
C TYR A 155 16.43 33.15 -7.58
N CYS A 156 16.85 32.14 -8.34
CA CYS A 156 16.15 30.86 -8.52
C CYS A 156 17.01 29.69 -8.04
N GLY A 157 16.52 28.48 -8.29
CA GLY A 157 17.19 27.22 -8.00
C GLY A 157 17.04 26.77 -6.55
N VAL A 158 17.92 25.88 -6.12
CA VAL A 158 17.91 25.30 -4.77
C VAL A 158 17.90 26.37 -3.66
N PRO A 159 18.70 27.46 -3.71
CA PRO A 159 18.65 28.50 -2.69
C PRO A 159 17.26 29.14 -2.54
N ALA A 160 16.54 29.34 -3.64
CA ALA A 160 15.20 29.92 -3.61
C ALA A 160 14.20 28.98 -2.93
N SER A 161 14.19 27.70 -3.30
CA SER A 161 13.37 26.67 -2.66
C SER A 161 13.60 26.62 -1.15
N GLN A 162 14.87 26.60 -0.73
CA GLN A 162 15.22 26.56 0.70
C GLN A 162 14.79 27.84 1.42
N LYS A 163 14.90 29.02 0.79
CA LYS A 163 14.42 30.27 1.38
C LYS A 163 12.90 30.29 1.56
N ILE A 164 12.17 29.75 0.59
CA ILE A 164 10.70 29.64 0.68
C ILE A 164 10.32 28.66 1.80
N ALA A 165 10.96 27.49 1.85
CA ALA A 165 10.74 26.51 2.93
C ALA A 165 11.06 27.06 4.32
N GLU A 166 12.12 27.89 4.44
CA GLU A 166 12.48 28.61 5.66
C GLU A 166 11.37 29.57 6.10
N ARG A 167 10.80 30.37 5.17
CA ARG A 167 9.69 31.29 5.46
C ARG A 167 8.43 30.55 5.95
N ASP A 168 8.24 29.32 5.50
CA ASP A 168 7.13 28.47 5.92
C ASP A 168 7.37 27.74 7.24
N LEU A 169 8.62 27.64 7.71
CA LEU A 169 9.02 26.76 8.82
C LEU A 169 8.22 27.00 10.11
N THR A 170 8.03 28.26 10.49
CA THR A 170 7.26 28.62 11.70
C THR A 170 5.82 28.13 11.62
N ARG A 171 5.16 28.25 10.45
CA ARG A 171 3.81 27.72 10.25
C ARG A 171 3.81 26.20 10.18
N MET A 172 4.78 25.62 9.47
CA MET A 172 4.95 24.17 9.31
C MET A 172 5.14 23.47 10.66
N ASN A 173 5.81 24.10 11.62
CA ASN A 173 6.06 23.54 12.95
C ASN A 173 4.76 23.22 13.71
N LYS A 174 3.66 23.91 13.43
CA LYS A 174 2.32 23.61 13.99
C LYS A 174 1.84 22.20 13.65
N TYR A 175 2.25 21.67 12.50
CA TYR A 175 1.82 20.37 11.98
C TYR A 175 2.91 19.29 12.10
N LYS A 176 4.07 19.60 12.68
CA LYS A 176 5.24 18.71 12.71
C LYS A 176 4.94 17.32 13.28
N GLY A 177 4.16 17.26 14.36
CA GLY A 177 3.76 16.00 15.00
C GLY A 177 2.93 15.11 14.06
N ILE A 178 1.90 15.67 13.43
CA ILE A 178 1.02 14.92 12.52
C ILE A 178 1.71 14.57 11.19
N ILE A 179 2.62 15.43 10.69
CA ILE A 179 3.45 15.15 9.51
C ILE A 179 4.36 13.94 9.79
N LYS A 180 5.05 13.93 10.93
CA LYS A 180 5.89 12.79 11.34
C LYS A 180 5.08 11.52 11.51
N SER A 181 3.90 11.62 12.12
CA SER A 181 3.02 10.47 12.32
C SER A 181 2.53 9.90 10.98
N ALA A 182 2.06 10.74 10.05
CA ALA A 182 1.64 10.32 8.72
C ALA A 182 2.80 9.69 7.91
N GLY A 183 3.98 10.32 7.93
CA GLY A 183 5.18 9.79 7.27
C GLY A 183 5.61 8.43 7.82
N ARG A 184 5.55 8.25 9.15
CA ARG A 184 5.81 6.95 9.78
C ARG A 184 4.79 5.89 9.35
N LYS A 185 3.50 6.20 9.42
CA LYS A 185 2.40 5.28 9.04
C LYS A 185 2.52 4.84 7.58
N LEU A 186 2.93 5.73 6.68
CA LEU A 186 2.99 5.47 5.25
C LEU A 186 4.38 5.19 4.72
N CYS A 187 5.39 5.06 5.59
CA CYS A 187 6.77 4.74 5.21
C CYS A 187 7.35 5.75 4.18
N VAL A 188 6.97 7.03 4.32
CA VAL A 188 7.44 8.19 3.56
C VAL A 188 8.24 9.12 4.47
N ASP A 189 9.32 9.72 3.98
CA ASP A 189 10.04 10.76 4.73
C ASP A 189 9.11 11.90 5.13
N PRO A 190 8.95 12.23 6.43
CA PRO A 190 8.12 13.38 6.83
C PRO A 190 8.58 14.69 6.18
N ALA A 191 9.86 14.81 5.82
CA ALA A 191 10.39 15.96 5.11
C ALA A 191 9.80 16.11 3.70
N VAL A 192 9.48 15.00 3.01
CA VAL A 192 8.80 15.03 1.70
C VAL A 192 7.38 15.56 1.85
N ILE A 193 6.66 15.10 2.88
CA ILE A 193 5.30 15.59 3.18
C ILE A 193 5.35 17.10 3.49
N ALA A 194 6.30 17.55 4.30
CA ALA A 194 6.50 18.98 4.58
C ALA A 194 6.85 19.78 3.31
N GLY A 195 7.71 19.25 2.43
CA GLY A 195 8.04 19.87 1.15
C GLY A 195 6.82 20.08 0.25
N ILE A 196 5.94 19.08 0.15
CA ILE A 196 4.67 19.18 -0.59
C ILE A 196 3.76 20.22 0.07
N ILE A 197 3.56 20.17 1.39
CA ILE A 197 2.69 21.14 2.10
C ILE A 197 3.17 22.58 1.89
N SER A 198 4.49 22.81 1.91
CA SER A 198 5.07 24.14 1.64
C SER A 198 4.74 24.59 0.22
N ARG A 199 4.94 23.72 -0.78
CA ARG A 199 4.66 24.03 -2.18
C ARG A 199 3.17 24.25 -2.46
N GLU A 200 2.31 23.45 -1.85
CA GLU A 200 0.88 23.45 -2.13
C GLU A 200 0.11 24.55 -1.42
N SER A 201 0.51 24.91 -0.20
CA SER A 201 -0.34 25.77 0.64
C SER A 201 0.41 26.75 1.52
N HIS A 202 1.75 26.82 1.47
CA HIS A 202 2.55 27.59 2.43
C HIS A 202 2.23 27.24 3.89
N ALA A 203 2.04 25.94 4.16
CA ALA A 203 1.55 25.43 5.43
C ALA A 203 0.21 26.07 5.86
N GLY A 204 -0.72 26.17 4.91
CA GLY A 204 -2.06 26.71 5.08
C GLY A 204 -2.21 28.22 4.89
N ALA A 205 -1.13 28.98 4.71
CA ALA A 205 -1.21 30.44 4.51
C ALA A 205 -1.83 30.86 3.18
N ALA A 206 -1.78 30.01 2.15
CA ALA A 206 -2.38 30.26 0.85
C ALA A 206 -3.85 29.76 0.76
N LEU A 207 -4.43 29.28 1.86
CA LEU A 207 -5.76 28.67 1.85
C LEU A 207 -6.81 29.62 2.42
N THR A 208 -8.05 29.45 1.95
CA THR A 208 -9.23 30.02 2.60
C THR A 208 -9.40 29.45 4.00
N HIS A 209 -10.19 30.12 4.85
CA HIS A 209 -10.44 29.67 6.23
C HIS A 209 -11.00 28.24 6.34
N ASP A 210 -11.73 27.78 5.31
CA ASP A 210 -12.30 26.43 5.22
C ASP A 210 -11.37 25.42 4.51
N GLY A 211 -10.14 25.83 4.16
CA GLY A 211 -9.06 24.95 3.70
C GLY A 211 -8.99 24.72 2.18
N TRP A 212 -9.58 25.59 1.37
CA TRP A 212 -9.54 25.46 -0.09
C TRP A 212 -8.52 26.41 -0.72
N ASP A 213 -8.06 26.08 -1.92
CA ASP A 213 -7.52 27.10 -2.83
C ASP A 213 -8.62 28.08 -3.28
N GLU A 214 -8.20 29.21 -3.85
CA GLU A 214 -9.10 30.24 -4.37
C GLU A 214 -10.07 29.70 -5.44
N ARG A 215 -9.64 28.68 -6.21
CA ARG A 215 -10.44 28.05 -7.28
C ARG A 215 -11.38 26.95 -6.76
N ARG A 216 -11.35 26.63 -5.48
CA ARG A 216 -12.11 25.56 -4.82
C ARG A 216 -11.94 24.18 -5.49
N ASN A 217 -10.75 23.87 -5.98
CA ASN A 217 -10.41 22.56 -6.53
C ASN A 217 -9.50 21.77 -5.60
N GLY A 218 -8.49 22.41 -5.01
CA GLY A 218 -7.57 21.80 -4.07
C GLY A 218 -8.05 21.95 -2.62
N PHE A 219 -7.98 20.87 -1.85
CA PHE A 219 -8.39 20.86 -0.45
C PHE A 219 -7.25 20.51 0.51
N GLY A 220 -7.14 21.28 1.58
CA GLY A 220 -6.26 21.09 2.72
C GLY A 220 -4.76 21.29 2.49
N LEU A 221 -3.96 20.98 3.50
CA LEU A 221 -2.52 21.30 3.53
C LEU A 221 -1.73 20.77 2.32
N MET A 222 -2.12 19.60 1.80
CA MET A 222 -1.52 18.95 0.62
C MET A 222 -2.34 19.13 -0.67
N GLN A 223 -3.35 20.01 -0.68
CA GLN A 223 -4.16 20.38 -1.85
C GLN A 223 -4.65 19.21 -2.71
N ILE A 224 -5.41 18.31 -2.09
CA ILE A 224 -6.01 17.17 -2.81
C ILE A 224 -7.08 17.68 -3.77
N ASP A 225 -6.94 17.39 -5.07
CA ASP A 225 -7.88 17.81 -6.11
C ASP A 225 -9.20 17.03 -6.02
N ARG A 226 -10.30 17.73 -5.68
CA ARG A 226 -11.64 17.15 -5.55
C ARG A 226 -12.17 16.49 -6.83
N ARG A 227 -11.69 16.93 -8.01
CA ARG A 227 -12.11 16.40 -9.32
C ARG A 227 -11.56 15.00 -9.55
N SER A 228 -10.38 14.74 -8.99
CA SER A 228 -9.72 13.43 -9.04
C SER A 228 -10.06 12.55 -7.84
N TYR A 229 -10.34 13.18 -6.68
CA TYR A 229 -10.60 12.50 -5.41
C TYR A 229 -11.85 13.08 -4.73
N PRO A 230 -13.06 12.59 -5.08
CA PRO A 230 -14.31 13.18 -4.61
C PRO A 230 -14.56 12.99 -3.10
N GLN A 231 -13.94 11.99 -2.47
CA GLN A 231 -14.09 11.70 -1.04
C GLN A 231 -12.97 12.37 -0.24
N LEU A 232 -13.13 13.66 0.07
CA LEU A 232 -12.14 14.43 0.81
C LEU A 232 -12.26 14.24 2.33
N THR A 233 -11.14 13.94 2.98
CA THR A 233 -11.06 13.76 4.42
C THR A 233 -10.95 15.10 5.15
N ARG A 234 -11.89 15.36 6.07
CA ARG A 234 -11.93 16.58 6.89
C ARG A 234 -11.40 16.31 8.32
N PRO A 235 -10.92 17.34 9.05
CA PRO A 235 -10.68 18.71 8.59
C PRO A 235 -9.41 18.84 7.74
N TRP A 236 -9.30 19.95 7.02
CA TRP A 236 -8.28 20.25 5.99
C TRP A 236 -6.83 20.23 6.48
N ASN A 237 -6.63 20.33 7.79
CA ASN A 237 -5.34 20.37 8.49
C ASN A 237 -5.13 19.20 9.46
N SER A 238 -5.93 18.13 9.36
CA SER A 238 -5.83 16.96 10.23
C SER A 238 -4.76 15.97 9.79
N GLU A 239 -4.34 15.09 10.71
CA GLU A 239 -3.53 13.92 10.35
C GLU A 239 -4.24 13.03 9.32
N ALA A 240 -5.56 12.87 9.42
CA ALA A 240 -6.33 12.07 8.48
C ALA A 240 -6.25 12.64 7.04
N HIS A 241 -6.29 13.97 6.89
CA HIS A 241 -6.03 14.65 5.62
C HIS A 241 -4.61 14.38 5.10
N LEU A 242 -3.59 14.48 5.97
CA LEU A 242 -2.20 14.20 5.59
C LEU A 242 -1.98 12.74 5.18
N ILE A 243 -2.65 11.79 5.85
CA ILE A 243 -2.64 10.38 5.49
C ILE A 243 -3.25 10.21 4.09
N GLN A 244 -4.38 10.83 3.80
CA GLN A 244 -5.00 10.77 2.47
C GLN A 244 -4.07 11.31 1.38
N GLY A 245 -3.52 12.52 1.55
CA GLY A 245 -2.61 13.12 0.58
C GLY A 245 -1.34 12.27 0.38
N THR A 246 -0.80 11.72 1.46
CA THR A 246 0.38 10.86 1.40
C THR A 246 0.08 9.50 0.76
N GLN A 247 -1.12 8.94 0.93
CA GLN A 247 -1.55 7.73 0.20
C GLN A 247 -1.63 7.98 -1.31
N ILE A 248 -2.09 9.16 -1.72
CA ILE A 248 -2.10 9.57 -3.13
C ILE A 248 -0.66 9.64 -3.65
N LEU A 249 0.26 10.27 -2.90
CA LEU A 249 1.69 10.28 -3.24
C LEU A 249 2.26 8.87 -3.38
N VAL A 250 1.98 7.96 -2.44
CA VAL A 250 2.43 6.56 -2.51
C VAL A 250 1.88 5.86 -3.76
N LYS A 251 0.62 6.11 -4.14
CA LYS A 251 0.04 5.63 -5.40
C LYS A 251 0.78 6.17 -6.63
N MET A 252 1.20 7.44 -6.60
CA MET A 252 2.00 8.01 -7.69
C MET A 252 3.37 7.36 -7.76
N ILE A 253 4.10 7.26 -6.65
CA ILE A 253 5.42 6.66 -6.62
C ILE A 253 5.37 5.20 -7.10
N THR A 254 4.45 4.38 -6.58
CA THR A 254 4.30 2.97 -7.00
C THR A 254 3.91 2.83 -8.47
N THR A 255 3.19 3.81 -9.03
CA THR A 255 2.90 3.85 -10.47
C THR A 255 4.15 4.16 -11.29
N ILE A 256 4.98 5.12 -10.85
CA ILE A 256 6.26 5.44 -11.48
C ILE A 256 7.26 4.28 -11.38
N GLN A 257 7.29 3.56 -10.25
CA GLN A 257 8.12 2.35 -10.10
C GLN A 257 7.78 1.28 -11.15
N ARG A 258 6.48 1.07 -11.42
CA ARG A 258 6.03 0.12 -12.45
C ARG A 258 6.32 0.63 -13.86
N LYS A 259 6.17 1.93 -14.10
CA LYS A 259 6.43 2.56 -15.40
C LYS A 259 7.92 2.58 -15.75
N PHE A 260 8.79 2.79 -14.77
CA PHE A 260 10.24 2.91 -14.92
C PHE A 260 10.99 1.99 -13.94
N PRO A 261 10.94 0.67 -14.12
CA PRO A 261 11.56 -0.28 -13.20
C PRO A 261 13.09 -0.20 -13.17
N ARG A 262 13.71 0.40 -14.20
CA ARG A 262 15.17 0.60 -14.31
C ARG A 262 15.68 1.85 -13.57
N TRP A 263 14.78 2.74 -13.13
CA TRP A 263 15.18 3.91 -12.34
C TRP A 263 15.56 3.50 -10.91
N THR A 264 16.47 4.25 -10.29
CA THR A 264 16.77 4.08 -8.87
C THR A 264 15.55 4.45 -8.00
N LYS A 265 15.60 4.11 -6.71
CA LYS A 265 14.50 4.44 -5.79
C LYS A 265 14.35 5.95 -5.60
N GLU A 266 15.44 6.69 -5.57
CA GLU A 266 15.50 8.14 -5.53
C GLU A 266 14.88 8.76 -6.78
N GLN A 267 15.20 8.22 -7.96
CA GLN A 267 14.61 8.68 -9.22
C GLN A 267 13.10 8.40 -9.28
N GLN A 268 12.68 7.22 -8.82
CA GLN A 268 11.26 6.84 -8.72
C GLN A 268 10.50 7.72 -7.72
N LEU A 269 11.13 8.10 -6.60
CA LEU A 269 10.57 9.04 -5.64
C LEU A 269 10.36 10.41 -6.28
N LYS A 270 11.39 10.96 -6.95
CA LYS A 270 11.28 12.26 -7.65
C LYS A 270 10.16 12.24 -8.70
N GLY A 271 10.11 11.18 -9.52
CA GLY A 271 9.03 11.00 -10.49
C GLY A 271 7.66 10.89 -9.84
N GLY A 272 7.54 10.22 -8.70
CA GLY A 272 6.27 10.14 -7.94
C GLY A 272 5.81 11.49 -7.39
N ILE A 273 6.74 12.34 -6.95
CA ILE A 273 6.46 13.73 -6.55
C ILE A 273 5.99 14.54 -7.75
N SER A 274 6.66 14.43 -8.90
CA SER A 274 6.26 15.12 -10.14
C SER A 274 4.85 14.70 -10.60
N ALA A 275 4.59 13.39 -10.54
CA ALA A 275 3.28 12.81 -10.85
C ALA A 275 2.18 13.17 -9.85
N TYR A 276 2.51 13.62 -8.63
CA TYR A 276 1.50 14.14 -7.69
C TYR A 276 0.81 15.39 -8.27
N ASN A 277 1.56 16.23 -8.98
CA ASN A 277 1.03 17.45 -9.62
C ASN A 277 0.41 17.19 -10.99
N ALA A 278 1.11 16.51 -11.90
CA ALA A 278 0.71 16.38 -13.31
C ALA A 278 0.23 14.97 -13.71
N GLY A 279 0.18 14.04 -12.76
CA GLY A 279 -0.15 12.64 -13.01
C GLY A 279 0.98 11.83 -13.65
N PRO A 280 0.91 10.49 -13.59
CA PRO A 280 1.98 9.60 -14.05
C PRO A 280 2.14 9.56 -15.58
N ARG A 281 1.15 10.06 -16.33
CA ARG A 281 1.26 10.20 -17.79
C ARG A 281 2.26 11.29 -18.18
N ASN A 282 2.39 12.36 -17.39
CA ASN A 282 3.32 13.46 -17.67
C ASN A 282 4.79 13.02 -17.56
N VAL A 283 5.09 12.17 -16.59
CA VAL A 283 6.47 11.72 -16.32
C VAL A 283 6.93 10.75 -17.40
N GLN A 284 7.66 11.22 -18.42
CA GLN A 284 8.14 10.38 -19.53
C GLN A 284 9.63 10.04 -19.45
N THR A 285 10.46 10.99 -19.00
CA THR A 285 11.91 10.82 -18.83
C THR A 285 12.31 11.32 -17.44
N TYR A 286 13.52 10.95 -17.00
CA TYR A 286 14.02 11.43 -15.70
C TYR A 286 14.37 12.93 -15.75
N ALA A 287 15.03 13.36 -16.82
CA ALA A 287 15.51 14.74 -16.99
C ALA A 287 14.35 15.74 -17.13
N ASP A 288 13.28 15.36 -17.83
CA ASP A 288 12.21 16.28 -18.23
C ASP A 288 10.89 16.02 -17.49
N MET A 289 10.90 15.27 -16.39
CA MET A 289 9.67 14.87 -15.69
C MET A 289 8.78 16.04 -15.27
N ASP A 290 9.40 17.17 -14.96
CA ASP A 290 8.71 18.37 -14.50
C ASP A 290 8.20 19.24 -15.64
N ILE A 291 8.61 19.03 -16.90
CA ILE A 291 8.02 19.76 -18.03
C ILE A 291 6.54 19.39 -18.12
N GLY A 292 5.66 20.38 -18.01
CA GLY A 292 4.20 20.20 -17.92
C GLY A 292 3.62 20.23 -16.50
N THR A 293 4.47 20.19 -15.46
CA THR A 293 4.04 20.49 -14.08
C THR A 293 3.84 22.00 -13.88
N THR A 294 3.17 22.40 -12.81
CA THR A 294 3.04 23.82 -12.45
C THR A 294 4.43 24.48 -12.38
N HIS A 295 4.65 25.52 -13.20
CA HIS A 295 5.93 26.24 -13.37
C HIS A 295 7.12 25.39 -13.88
N ASN A 296 6.85 24.19 -14.38
CA ASN A 296 7.84 23.24 -14.90
C ASN A 296 8.96 22.86 -13.90
N ASP A 297 8.66 22.87 -12.59
CA ASP A 297 9.68 22.69 -11.55
C ASP A 297 9.19 21.92 -10.32
N TYR A 298 8.00 21.30 -10.38
CA TYR A 298 7.29 20.87 -9.17
C TYR A 298 8.12 19.91 -8.31
N ALA A 299 8.62 18.81 -8.87
CA ALA A 299 9.42 17.87 -8.10
C ALA A 299 10.77 18.44 -7.70
N ASN A 300 11.45 19.18 -8.58
CA ASN A 300 12.71 19.82 -8.24
C ASN A 300 12.56 20.76 -7.03
N ASP A 301 11.61 21.69 -7.08
CA ASP A 301 11.35 22.59 -5.97
C ASP A 301 10.96 21.84 -4.68
N VAL A 302 10.00 20.90 -4.75
CA VAL A 302 9.57 20.11 -3.58
C VAL A 302 10.73 19.34 -2.96
N VAL A 303 11.60 18.70 -3.76
CA VAL A 303 12.79 17.98 -3.25
C VAL A 303 13.72 18.93 -2.51
N ALA A 304 14.00 20.12 -3.06
CA ALA A 304 14.88 21.10 -2.42
C ALA A 304 14.28 21.63 -1.10
N ARG A 305 12.96 21.88 -1.05
CA ARG A 305 12.24 22.23 0.18
C ARG A 305 12.28 21.10 1.21
N ALA A 306 12.08 19.86 0.77
CA ALA A 306 12.13 18.68 1.63
C ALA A 306 13.53 18.47 2.22
N GLN A 307 14.60 18.65 1.45
CA GLN A 307 15.98 18.60 1.97
C GLN A 307 16.24 19.67 3.04
N PHE A 308 15.64 20.86 2.93
CA PHE A 308 15.67 21.84 4.00
C PHE A 308 14.92 21.35 5.25
N TYR A 309 13.69 20.85 5.12
CA TYR A 309 12.94 20.34 6.27
C TYR A 309 13.62 19.16 6.95
N LYS A 310 14.31 18.30 6.17
CA LYS A 310 15.07 17.18 6.69
C LYS A 310 16.15 17.62 7.68
N LYS A 311 16.89 18.68 7.33
CA LYS A 311 17.90 19.31 8.20
C LYS A 311 17.29 19.99 9.44
N ASN A 312 16.00 20.32 9.38
CA ASN A 312 15.25 21.01 10.44
C ASN A 312 14.35 20.05 11.26
N GLY A 313 14.70 18.77 11.26
CA GLY A 313 14.13 17.77 12.16
C GLY A 313 12.75 17.27 11.76
N TYR A 314 12.43 17.26 10.47
CA TYR A 314 11.28 16.52 9.92
C TYR A 314 11.68 15.08 9.58
#